data_AF-A0A5U8SZP1-F1
#
_entry.id   AF-A0A5U8SZP1-F1
#
_cell.length_a   1.000
_cell.length_b   1.000
_cell.length_c   1.000
_cell.angle_alpha   90.00
_cell.angle_beta   90.00
_cell.angle_gamma   90.00
#
_symmetry.space_group_name_H-M   'P 1'
#
loop_
_entity.id
_entity.type
_entity.pdbx_description
1 polymer ?
#
loop_
_entity_poly.entity_id
_entity_poly.type
_entity_poly.pdbx_seq_one_letter_code
_entity_poly.pdbx_strand_id
1 'polypeptide(L)' 'DKITLTVPALKNQEIEAEVRYIAPMGDYATKRATRATGDFDLKTFEVRLYPAQPVDGLRPGMSALWRRDK' A
#
# COMPACT_ATOMS: atom_id res chain seq x y z
N ASP A 1 -3.08 -8.89 9.81
CA ASP A 1 -1.94 -9.40 9.02
C ASP A 1 -0.71 -8.55 9.20
N LYS A 2 0.44 -9.21 9.35
CA LYS A 2 1.77 -8.59 9.38
C LYS A 2 2.36 -8.61 7.97
N ILE A 3 2.97 -7.50 7.58
CA ILE A 3 3.53 -7.28 6.24
C ILE A 3 4.94 -6.71 6.40
N THR A 4 5.87 -7.22 5.61
CA THR A 4 7.23 -6.67 5.52
C THR A 4 7.27 -5.60 4.45
N LEU A 5 7.76 -4.41 4.82
CA LEU A 5 7.98 -3.28 3.93
C LEU A 5 9.47 -2.97 3.86
N THR A 6 9.97 -2.64 2.68
CA THR A 6 11.34 -2.19 2.48
C THR A 6 11.35 -0.67 2.26
N VAL A 7 12.16 0.07 3.00
CA VAL A 7 12.31 1.52 2.81
C VAL A 7 13.66 1.83 2.15
N PRO A 8 13.69 2.21 0.85
CA PRO A 8 14.94 2.45 0.14
C PRO A 8 15.79 3.57 0.76
N ALA A 9 15.13 4.62 1.27
CA ALA A 9 15.78 5.75 1.92
C ALA A 9 16.53 5.38 3.21
N LEU A 10 16.22 4.24 3.82
CA LEU A 10 16.86 3.72 5.03
C LEU A 10 17.79 2.54 4.69
N LYS A 11 18.54 2.64 3.59
CA LYS A 11 19.46 1.58 3.11
C LYS A 11 18.75 0.24 2.86
N ASN A 12 17.54 0.29 2.32
CA ASN A 12 16.67 -0.89 2.11
C ASN A 12 16.34 -1.64 3.41
N GLN A 13 16.19 -0.93 4.52
CA GLN A 13 15.75 -1.51 5.78
C GLN A 13 14.36 -2.15 5.63
N GLU A 14 14.22 -3.36 6.18
CA GLU A 14 12.95 -4.07 6.28
C GLU A 14 12.24 -3.71 7.60
N ILE A 15 10.95 -3.45 7.50
CA ILE A 15 10.09 -3.01 8.60
C ILE A 15 8.86 -3.91 8.63
N GLU A 16 8.56 -4.51 9.79
CA GLU A 16 7.26 -5.13 10.02
C GLU A 16 6.20 -4.07 10.24
N ALA A 17 5.12 -4.13 9.46
CA ALA A 17 3.96 -3.26 9.57
C ALA A 17 2.67 -4.07 9.60
N GLU A 18 1.64 -3.51 10.24
CA GLU A 18 0.33 -4.11 10.35
C GLU A 18 -0.71 -3.28 9.62
N VAL A 19 -1.61 -3.95 8.88
CA VAL A 19 -2.76 -3.31 8.25
C VAL A 19 -3.75 -2.91 9.34
N ARG A 20 -4.03 -1.60 9.47
CA ARG A 20 -5.03 -1.10 10.43
C ARG A 20 -6.28 -0.53 9.78
N TYR A 21 -6.17 -0.13 8.52
CA TYR A 21 -7.30 0.45 7.79
C TYR A 21 -7.25 0.06 6.33
N ILE A 22 -8.43 -0.27 5.82
CA ILE A 22 -8.71 -0.47 4.41
C ILE A 22 -9.91 0.41 4.11
N ALA A 23 -9.78 1.31 3.14
CA ALA A 23 -10.87 2.20 2.78
C ALA A 23 -12.11 1.39 2.35
N PRO A 24 -13.31 1.72 2.87
CA PRO A 24 -14.53 1.01 2.53
C PRO A 24 -14.84 1.21 1.04
N MET A 25 -14.96 0.10 0.32
CA MET A 25 -14.99 0.02 -1.14
C MET A 25 -16.35 0.38 -1.78
N GLY A 26 -17.21 1.14 -1.08
CA GLY A 26 -18.62 1.38 -1.47
C GLY A 26 -18.82 1.89 -2.89
N ASP A 27 -17.89 2.71 -3.39
CA ASP A 27 -17.93 3.29 -4.74
C ASP A 27 -17.37 2.36 -5.85
N TYR A 28 -16.79 1.20 -5.51
CA TYR A 28 -16.28 0.21 -6.47
C TYR A 28 -17.33 -0.86 -6.80
N ALA A 29 -18.47 -0.89 -6.09
CA ALA A 29 -19.52 -1.89 -6.26
C ALA A 29 -20.38 -1.67 -7.53
N THR A 30 -20.25 -0.54 -8.20
CA THR A 30 -20.92 -0.29 -9.49
C THR A 30 -20.08 -0.82 -10.65
N LYS A 31 -20.45 -1.99 -11.17
CA LYS A 31 -19.94 -2.48 -12.46
C LYS A 31 -20.36 -1.53 -13.58
N ARG A 32 -19.40 -0.82 -14.17
CA ARG A 32 -19.61 -0.10 -15.43
C ARG A 32 -18.78 -0.81 -16.51
N ALA A 33 -19.39 -1.14 -17.64
CA ALA A 33 -18.67 -1.76 -18.76
C ALA A 33 -17.69 -0.74 -19.35
N THR A 34 -16.39 -0.97 -19.18
CA THR A 34 -15.32 -0.16 -19.79
C THR A 34 -15.31 -0.44 -21.29
N ARG A 35 -15.49 0.59 -22.13
CA ARG A 35 -15.29 0.49 -23.58
C ARG A 35 -13.79 0.25 -23.83
N ALA A 36 -13.48 -0.74 -24.67
CA ALA A 36 -12.15 -1.28 -24.89
C ALA A 36 -11.19 -0.37 -25.70
N THR A 37 -11.06 0.90 -25.31
CA THR A 37 -10.14 1.84 -25.95
C THR A 37 -9.20 2.44 -24.91
N GLY A 38 -8.11 1.74 -24.61
CA GLY A 38 -6.87 2.32 -24.05
C GLY A 38 -6.84 2.76 -22.58
N ASP A 39 -7.99 3.08 -21.97
CA ASP A 39 -7.99 3.67 -20.63
C ASP A 39 -8.15 2.60 -19.55
N PHE A 40 -7.04 2.27 -18.88
CA PHE A 40 -7.07 1.47 -17.66
C PHE A 40 -7.84 2.23 -16.58
N ASP A 41 -8.91 1.62 -16.06
CA ASP A 41 -9.60 2.08 -14.86
C ASP A 41 -8.66 1.89 -13.67
N LEU A 42 -7.83 2.89 -13.38
CA LEU A 42 -6.87 2.94 -12.26
C LEU A 42 -7.65 3.13 -10.94
N LYS A 43 -8.48 2.15 -10.64
CA LYS A 43 -9.23 2.03 -9.41
C LYS A 43 -8.33 1.46 -8.32
N THR A 44 -7.65 2.34 -7.59
CA THR A 44 -6.82 2.00 -6.44
C THR A 44 -7.63 2.13 -5.15
N PHE A 45 -7.37 1.30 -4.13
CA PHE A 45 -7.97 1.49 -2.81
C PHE A 45 -6.88 1.89 -1.82
N GLU A 46 -7.24 2.70 -0.84
CA GLU A 46 -6.31 3.15 0.19
C GLU A 46 -6.20 2.10 1.30
N VAL A 47 -4.97 1.70 1.61
CA VAL A 47 -4.63 0.87 2.76
C VAL A 47 -3.65 1.64 3.63
N ARG A 48 -3.89 1.66 4.95
CA ARG A 48 -2.94 2.25 5.90
C ARG A 48 -2.27 1.16 6.72
N LEU A 49 -0.94 1.17 6.64
CA LEU A 49 -0.03 0.28 7.34
C LEU A 49 0.65 1.07 8.46
N TYR A 50 0.79 0.46 9.62
CA TYR A 50 1.46 1.06 10.77
C TYR A 50 2.64 0.18 11.16
N PRO A 51 3.85 0.74 11.35
CA PRO A 51 4.99 -0.02 11.86
C PRO A 51 4.65 -0.68 13.19
N ALA A 52 5.00 -1.96 13.35
CA ALA A 52 4.79 -2.70 14.59
C ALA A 52 5.68 -2.17 15.74
N GLN A 53 6.81 -1.56 15.38
CA GLN A 53 7.77 -0.95 16.30
C GLN A 53 8.20 0.43 15.79
N PRO A 54 8.64 1.34 16.69
CA PRO A 54 9.27 2.59 16.27
C PRO A 54 10.49 2.33 15.38
N VAL A 55 10.54 2.97 14.21
CA VAL A 55 11.66 2.85 13.27
C VAL A 55 12.43 4.16 13.27
N ASP A 56 13.70 4.09 13.68
CA ASP A 56 14.55 5.26 13.70
C ASP A 56 14.79 5.82 12.29
N GLY A 57 14.75 7.13 12.15
CA GLY A 57 14.94 7.82 10.87
C GLY A 57 13.77 7.77 9.89
N LEU A 58 12.69 7.02 10.14
CA LEU A 58 11.51 7.00 9.27
C LEU A 58 10.76 8.34 9.35
N ARG A 59 10.56 9.01 8.21
CA ARG A 59 9.87 10.30 8.13
C ARG A 59 8.68 10.28 7.16
N PRO A 60 7.66 11.13 7.38
CA PRO A 60 6.58 11.31 6.42
C PRO A 60 7.11 11.64 5.02
N GLY A 61 6.49 11.06 3.99
CA GLY A 61 6.89 11.25 2.59
C GLY A 61 7.92 10.26 2.06
N MET A 62 8.49 9.39 2.91
CA MET A 62 9.35 8.30 2.44
C MET A 62 8.51 7.23 1.72
N SER A 63 9.03 6.75 0.58
CA SER A 63 8.46 5.62 -0.14
C SER A 63 8.77 4.31 0.58
N ALA A 64 7.80 3.42 0.66
CA ALA A 64 7.95 2.05 1.11
C ALA A 64 7.58 1.09 -0.01
N LEU A 65 8.38 0.05 -0.19
CA LEU A 65 8.15 -1.01 -1.15
C LEU A 65 7.55 -2.20 -0.41
N TRP A 66 6.35 -2.60 -0.82
CA TRP A 66 5.77 -3.86 -0.41
C TRP A 66 6.17 -4.93 -1.41
N ARG A 67 7.14 -5.78 -1.04
CA ARG A 67 7.48 -6.98 -1.81
C ARG A 67 6.64 -8.13 -1.28
N ARG A 68 5.88 -8.75 -2.18
CA ARG A 68 5.20 -10.01 -1.92
C ARG A 68 5.82 -11.01 -2.87
N ASP A 69 6.69 -11.86 -2.34
CA ASP A 69 7.20 -12.99 -3.10
C ASP A 69 6.00 -13.88 -3.44
N LYS A 70 5.89 -14.25 -4.72
CA LYS A 70 4.79 -15.10 -5.22
C LYS A 70 4.97 -16.53 -4.78
#